data_AF-A0A6N8S3C6-F1
#
_entry.id   AF-A0A6N8S3C6-F1
#
_cell.length_a   1.000
_cell.length_b   1.000
_cell.length_c   1.000
_cell.angle_alpha   90.00
_cell.angle_beta   90.00
_cell.angle_gamma   90.00
#
_symmetry.space_group_name_H-M   'P 1'
#
loop_
_entity.id
_entity.type
_entity.pdbx_description
1 polymer ?
#
loop_
_entity_poly.entity_id
_entity_poly.type
_entity_poly.pdbx_seq_one_letter_code
_entity_poly.pdbx_strand_id
1 'polypeptide(L)'
;MELAADTDVVVVGAGPVALFAVFQLGLYGLTCTLVDSLDRAGGQCAVLYPDKPIYDVPGFPKIDGLELTDRLLAQIAPFSPRFQFASTVVGFAQQPDGRFQVALNDGASLGARVVVVATGLGTFVPGAGEPSLEAGPAPAWPLERSGDAFIVDPERFETSQPGVFAIGDACHYPGKLRLILSGFHEVALMTQAVRRICLPGGRSTLEYTTSSSRLKKRIEGASSAKE
;
A
#
# COMPACT_ATOMS: atom_id res chain seq x y z
N MET A 1 14.61 14.92 -17.54
CA MET A 1 14.76 14.27 -16.23
C MET A 1 14.19 12.87 -16.39
N GLU A 2 15.04 11.86 -16.38
CA GLU A 2 14.66 10.47 -16.68
C GLU A 2 13.82 9.94 -15.50
N LEU A 3 12.59 9.50 -15.76
CA LEU A 3 11.72 8.92 -14.73
C LEU A 3 12.39 7.62 -14.27
N ALA A 4 12.74 7.54 -12.99
CA ALA A 4 13.26 6.30 -12.43
C ALA A 4 12.17 5.22 -12.51
N ALA A 5 12.58 4.05 -13.01
CA ALA A 5 11.84 2.79 -13.12
C ALA A 5 10.31 2.87 -12.94
N ASP A 6 9.59 2.95 -14.06
CA ASP A 6 8.13 2.94 -14.10
C ASP A 6 7.51 1.78 -13.30
N THR A 7 6.45 2.08 -12.55
CA THR A 7 5.60 1.11 -11.85
C THR A 7 4.13 1.36 -12.20
N ASP A 8 3.26 0.37 -12.04
CA ASP A 8 1.82 0.62 -12.17
C ASP A 8 1.32 1.42 -10.96
N VAL A 9 1.70 0.97 -9.76
CA VAL A 9 1.24 1.55 -8.50
C VAL A 9 2.43 1.89 -7.60
N VAL A 10 2.48 3.14 -7.13
CA VAL A 10 3.30 3.52 -5.97
C VAL A 10 2.45 3.43 -4.72
N VAL A 11 2.91 2.67 -3.72
CA VAL A 11 2.28 2.58 -2.40
C VAL A 11 3.13 3.35 -1.40
N VAL A 12 2.54 4.35 -0.75
CA VAL A 12 3.23 5.16 0.28
C VAL A 12 3.01 4.51 1.64
N GLY A 13 4.05 3.90 2.17
CA GLY A 13 4.05 3.07 3.38
C GLY A 13 4.30 1.59 3.06
N ALA A 14 4.84 0.88 4.05
CA ALA A 14 5.14 -0.56 4.01
C ALA A 14 4.58 -1.30 5.24
N GLY A 15 3.54 -0.76 5.87
CA GLY A 15 2.80 -1.42 6.96
C GLY A 15 1.93 -2.60 6.47
N PRO A 16 1.25 -3.32 7.38
CA PRO A 16 0.50 -4.55 7.03
C PRO A 16 -0.50 -4.36 5.89
N VAL A 17 -1.24 -3.25 5.92
CA VAL A 17 -2.24 -2.91 4.91
C VAL A 17 -1.60 -2.63 3.54
N ALA A 18 -0.44 -1.97 3.53
CA ALA A 18 0.33 -1.71 2.30
C ALA A 18 0.88 -3.00 1.70
N LEU A 19 1.40 -3.91 2.53
CA LEU A 19 1.86 -5.22 2.08
C LEU A 19 0.70 -6.03 1.47
N PHE A 20 -0.45 -6.06 2.12
CA PHE A 20 -1.62 -6.74 1.56
C PHE A 20 -2.13 -6.10 0.26
N ALA A 21 -1.93 -4.79 0.06
CA ALA A 21 -2.21 -4.12 -1.21
C ALA A 21 -1.43 -4.73 -2.38
N VAL A 22 -0.15 -5.05 -2.16
CA VAL A 22 0.67 -5.75 -3.17
C VAL A 22 0.05 -7.08 -3.55
N PHE A 23 -0.44 -7.85 -2.58
CA PHE A 23 -1.07 -9.15 -2.87
C PHE A 23 -2.28 -8.97 -3.79
N GLN A 24 -3.22 -8.10 -3.42
CA GLN A 24 -4.45 -7.89 -4.18
C GLN A 24 -4.19 -7.32 -5.58
N LEU A 25 -3.30 -6.34 -5.71
CA LEU A 25 -2.89 -5.77 -7.00
C LEU A 25 -2.13 -6.79 -7.87
N GLY A 26 -1.27 -7.59 -7.25
CA GLY A 26 -0.49 -8.64 -7.88
C GLY A 26 -1.33 -9.78 -8.48
N LEU A 27 -2.50 -10.08 -7.92
CA LEU A 27 -3.47 -11.02 -8.51
C LEU A 27 -3.90 -10.61 -9.94
N TYR A 28 -3.85 -9.31 -10.23
CA TYR A 28 -4.14 -8.75 -11.55
C TYR A 28 -2.88 -8.47 -12.40
N GLY A 29 -1.70 -8.77 -11.88
CA GLY A 29 -0.42 -8.57 -12.55
C GLY A 29 0.08 -7.12 -12.54
N LEU A 30 -0.41 -6.29 -11.62
CA LEU A 30 0.04 -4.91 -11.47
C LEU A 30 1.32 -4.85 -10.64
N THR A 31 2.29 -4.09 -11.13
CA THR A 31 3.59 -3.89 -10.47
C THR A 31 3.50 -2.82 -9.39
N CYS A 32 4.05 -3.13 -8.21
CA CYS A 32 4.01 -2.24 -7.05
C CYS A 32 5.42 -1.82 -6.63
N THR A 33 5.57 -0.53 -6.32
CA THR A 33 6.75 0.00 -5.62
C THR A 33 6.30 0.63 -4.33
N LEU A 34 6.78 0.13 -3.19
CA LEU A 34 6.46 0.66 -1.87
C LEU A 34 7.56 1.62 -1.44
N VAL A 35 7.18 2.76 -0.87
CA VAL A 35 8.10 3.76 -0.35
C VAL A 35 7.83 3.94 1.13
N ASP A 36 8.83 3.76 1.99
CA ASP A 36 8.68 3.96 3.44
C ASP A 36 9.91 4.66 4.04
N SER A 37 9.66 5.53 5.00
CA SER A 37 10.68 6.22 5.81
C SER A 37 11.53 5.26 6.64
N LEU A 38 10.97 4.12 7.02
CA LEU A 38 11.67 3.08 7.76
C LEU A 38 12.66 2.34 6.85
N ASP A 39 13.66 1.71 7.47
CA ASP A 39 14.64 0.85 6.81
C ASP A 39 14.10 -0.58 6.53
N ARG A 40 12.86 -0.85 6.93
CA ARG A 40 12.21 -2.17 6.86
C ARG A 40 10.69 -2.07 6.72
N ALA A 41 10.08 -3.17 6.31
CA ALA A 41 8.63 -3.33 6.25
C ALA A 41 7.99 -3.60 7.63
N GLY A 42 6.66 -3.48 7.70
CA GLY A 42 5.83 -3.81 8.86
C GLY A 42 5.29 -2.59 9.61
N GLY A 43 5.79 -1.39 9.33
CA GLY A 43 5.27 -0.13 9.87
C GLY A 43 5.13 -0.17 11.40
N GLN A 44 3.97 0.28 11.91
CA GLN A 44 3.70 0.30 13.34
C GLN A 44 3.84 -1.07 14.01
N CYS A 45 3.48 -2.16 13.33
CA CYS A 45 3.59 -3.51 13.90
C CYS A 45 5.05 -3.91 14.15
N ALA A 46 5.95 -3.60 13.23
CA ALA A 46 7.37 -3.93 13.36
C ALA A 46 8.18 -2.93 14.20
N VAL A 47 7.62 -1.77 14.52
CA VAL A 47 8.33 -0.69 15.23
C VAL A 47 7.82 -0.47 16.65
N LEU A 48 6.51 -0.34 16.83
CA LEU A 48 5.92 0.06 18.12
C LEU A 48 5.54 -1.12 19.00
N TYR A 49 5.28 -2.28 18.41
CA TYR A 49 4.77 -3.44 19.12
C TYR A 49 5.14 -4.79 18.46
N PRO A 50 6.42 -5.03 18.15
CA PRO A 50 6.85 -6.23 17.43
C PRO A 50 6.44 -7.52 18.13
N ASP A 51 6.62 -7.60 19.45
CA ASP A 51 6.35 -8.81 20.24
C ASP A 51 4.97 -8.79 20.93
N LYS A 52 4.15 -7.75 20.71
CA LYS A 52 2.83 -7.69 21.35
C LYS A 52 1.84 -8.55 20.57
N PRO A 53 1.03 -9.36 21.27
CA PRO A 53 0.04 -10.18 20.61
C PRO A 53 -1.16 -9.37 20.12
N ILE A 54 -1.59 -9.70 18.91
CA ILE A 54 -2.77 -9.23 18.22
C ILE A 54 -3.79 -10.37 18.21
N TYR A 55 -5.06 -10.05 18.51
CA TYR A 55 -6.12 -11.04 18.72
C TYR A 55 -7.33 -10.86 17.79
N ASP A 56 -7.29 -9.83 16.93
CA ASP A 56 -8.40 -9.40 16.09
C ASP A 56 -8.07 -9.40 14.59
N VAL A 57 -7.01 -10.11 14.19
CA VAL A 57 -6.77 -10.46 12.78
C VAL A 57 -7.53 -11.74 12.46
N PRO A 58 -8.53 -11.70 11.56
CA PRO A 58 -9.35 -12.87 11.26
C PRO A 58 -8.53 -14.08 10.81
N GLY A 59 -8.84 -15.26 11.36
CA GLY A 59 -8.14 -16.51 11.08
C GLY A 59 -6.95 -16.80 12.01
N PHE A 60 -6.51 -15.83 12.81
CA PHE A 60 -5.47 -16.01 13.82
C PHE A 60 -6.06 -15.86 15.23
N PRO A 61 -6.09 -16.93 16.05
CA PRO A 61 -6.46 -16.79 17.46
C PRO A 61 -5.53 -15.84 18.22
N LYS A 62 -4.25 -15.80 17.81
CA LYS A 62 -3.19 -14.93 18.32
C LYS A 62 -2.08 -14.87 17.26
N ILE A 63 -1.56 -13.67 17.00
CA ILE A 63 -0.36 -13.45 16.16
C ILE A 63 0.35 -12.20 16.65
N ASP A 64 1.68 -12.15 16.68
CA ASP A 64 2.40 -10.92 17.02
C ASP A 64 2.68 -10.04 15.78
N GLY A 65 3.16 -8.81 16.02
CA GLY A 65 3.37 -7.82 14.98
C GLY A 65 4.45 -8.20 13.96
N LEU A 66 5.51 -8.86 14.43
CA LEU A 66 6.60 -9.32 13.57
C LEU A 66 6.17 -10.54 12.75
N GLU A 67 5.54 -11.54 13.36
CA GLU A 67 5.03 -12.72 12.68
C GLU A 67 3.99 -12.34 11.61
N LEU A 68 3.10 -11.40 11.91
CA LEU A 68 2.14 -10.89 10.93
C LEU A 68 2.86 -10.24 9.74
N THR A 69 3.90 -9.44 10.01
CA THR A 69 4.71 -8.78 8.96
C THR A 69 5.41 -9.82 8.08
N ASP A 70 6.06 -10.82 8.67
CA ASP A 70 6.78 -11.86 7.95
C ASP A 70 5.84 -12.71 7.08
N ARG A 71 4.66 -13.05 7.60
CA ARG A 71 3.64 -13.78 6.82
C ARG A 71 3.11 -12.97 5.64
N LEU A 72 2.91 -11.65 5.81
CA LEU A 72 2.50 -10.77 4.72
C LEU A 72 3.60 -10.61 3.66
N LEU A 73 4.86 -10.49 4.08
CA LEU A 73 6.01 -10.49 3.16
C LEU A 73 6.10 -11.79 2.36
N ALA A 74 5.92 -12.95 3.01
CA ALA A 74 5.86 -14.24 2.33
C ALA A 74 4.67 -14.33 1.35
N GLN A 75 3.51 -13.79 1.73
CA GLN A 75 2.32 -13.76 0.89
C GLN A 75 2.52 -12.93 -0.39
N ILE A 76 3.34 -11.88 -0.34
CA ILE A 76 3.53 -10.96 -1.48
C ILE A 76 4.79 -11.27 -2.29
N ALA A 77 5.67 -12.13 -1.78
CA ALA A 77 6.91 -12.54 -2.45
C ALA A 77 6.71 -12.99 -3.91
N PRO A 78 5.65 -13.75 -4.27
CA PRO A 78 5.37 -14.10 -5.67
C PRO A 78 5.24 -12.90 -6.63
N PHE A 79 4.86 -11.72 -6.13
CA PHE A 79 4.64 -10.55 -6.98
C PHE A 79 5.88 -9.66 -7.13
N SER A 80 7.01 -10.04 -6.53
CA SER A 80 8.30 -9.35 -6.62
C SER A 80 8.16 -7.81 -6.46
N PRO A 81 7.53 -7.32 -5.38
CA PRO A 81 7.41 -5.89 -5.15
C PRO A 81 8.78 -5.23 -5.00
N ARG A 82 8.87 -3.97 -5.44
CA ARG A 82 10.04 -3.13 -5.18
C ARG A 82 9.84 -2.36 -3.89
N PHE A 83 10.89 -2.24 -3.09
CA PHE A 83 10.90 -1.43 -1.88
C PHE A 83 11.92 -0.31 -2.01
N GLN A 84 11.50 0.90 -1.66
CA GLN A 84 12.33 2.08 -1.52
C GLN A 84 12.24 2.52 -0.04
N PHE A 85 13.11 1.92 0.78
CA PHE A 85 13.20 2.19 2.21
C PHE A 85 14.05 3.44 2.50
N ALA A 86 14.04 3.88 3.76
CA ALA A 86 14.73 5.09 4.22
C ALA A 86 14.43 6.32 3.36
N SER A 87 13.23 6.36 2.76
CA SER A 87 12.82 7.35 1.77
C SER A 87 11.40 7.80 2.05
N THR A 88 11.15 9.09 1.93
CA THR A 88 9.84 9.68 2.23
C THR A 88 9.27 10.31 0.97
N VAL A 89 8.02 9.98 0.63
CA VAL A 89 7.30 10.65 -0.47
C VAL A 89 6.91 12.06 -0.02
N VAL A 90 7.47 13.08 -0.64
CA VAL A 90 7.20 14.48 -0.27
C VAL A 90 6.06 15.10 -1.08
N GLY A 91 5.72 14.51 -2.23
CA GLY A 91 4.63 14.98 -3.06
C GLY A 91 4.39 14.11 -4.28
N PHE A 92 3.29 14.37 -4.97
CA PHE A 92 3.01 13.79 -6.28
C PHE A 92 2.32 14.83 -7.17
N ALA A 93 2.55 14.73 -8.47
CA ALA A 93 1.96 15.60 -9.47
C ALA A 93 1.50 14.76 -10.67
N GLN A 94 0.24 14.97 -11.08
CA GLN A 94 -0.27 14.37 -12.30
C GLN A 94 0.37 15.03 -13.52
N GLN A 95 0.86 14.22 -14.43
CA GLN A 95 1.52 14.60 -15.66
C GLN A 95 0.48 14.70 -16.80
N PRO A 96 0.80 15.37 -17.93
CA PRO A 96 -0.13 15.53 -19.04
C PRO A 96 -0.64 14.23 -19.68
N ASP A 97 0.11 13.13 -19.53
CA ASP A 97 -0.28 11.79 -19.98
C ASP A 97 -1.22 11.05 -19.00
N GLY A 98 -1.60 11.71 -17.90
CA GLY A 98 -2.48 11.19 -16.86
C GLY A 98 -1.76 10.39 -15.76
N ARG A 99 -0.45 10.10 -15.91
CA ARG A 99 0.35 9.38 -14.92
C ARG A 99 0.81 10.31 -13.80
N PHE A 100 1.32 9.76 -12.72
CA PHE A 100 1.85 10.50 -11.58
C PHE A 100 3.37 10.45 -11.58
N GLN A 101 3.98 11.61 -11.34
CA GLN A 101 5.34 11.70 -10.84
C GLN A 101 5.28 11.81 -9.32
N VAL A 102 5.93 10.90 -8.61
CA VAL A 102 5.99 10.86 -7.14
C VAL A 102 7.38 11.30 -6.70
N ALA A 103 7.48 12.44 -6.01
CA ALA A 103 8.73 13.03 -5.54
C ALA A 103 9.14 12.47 -4.18
N LEU A 104 10.43 12.19 -4.03
CA LEU A 104 11.06 11.71 -2.80
C LEU A 104 11.89 12.81 -2.12
N ASN A 105 12.17 12.63 -0.83
CA ASN A 105 12.92 13.59 0.00
C ASN A 105 14.39 13.77 -0.39
N ASP A 106 14.97 12.83 -1.14
CA ASP A 106 16.34 12.88 -1.67
C ASP A 106 16.43 13.55 -3.05
N GLY A 107 15.31 14.05 -3.59
CA GLY A 107 15.21 14.67 -4.91
C GLY A 107 14.97 13.66 -6.05
N ALA A 108 14.92 12.36 -5.77
CA ALA A 108 14.52 11.36 -6.75
C ALA A 108 13.01 11.42 -7.05
N SER A 109 12.59 10.81 -8.15
CA SER A 109 11.16 10.69 -8.48
C SER A 109 10.82 9.37 -9.15
N LEU A 110 9.65 8.82 -8.82
CA LEU A 110 9.10 7.59 -9.40
C LEU A 110 7.94 7.92 -10.36
N GLY A 111 7.82 7.16 -11.44
CA GLY A 111 6.66 7.18 -12.34
C GLY A 111 5.61 6.13 -11.95
N ALA A 112 4.34 6.51 -11.85
CA ALA A 112 3.25 5.62 -11.50
C ALA A 112 1.96 5.92 -12.30
N ARG A 113 1.10 4.92 -12.54
CA ARG A 113 -0.26 5.20 -13.04
C ARG A 113 -1.20 5.64 -11.92
N VAL A 114 -0.97 5.11 -10.72
CA VAL A 114 -1.80 5.33 -9.53
C VAL A 114 -0.89 5.49 -8.30
N VAL A 115 -1.33 6.32 -7.36
CA VAL A 115 -0.74 6.45 -6.02
C VAL A 115 -1.70 5.89 -4.98
N VAL A 116 -1.20 5.04 -4.07
CA VAL A 116 -1.96 4.50 -2.93
C VAL A 116 -1.30 4.96 -1.64
N VAL A 117 -2.00 5.75 -0.85
CA VAL A 117 -1.53 6.25 0.44
C VAL A 117 -1.91 5.26 1.54
N ALA A 118 -0.89 4.64 2.14
CA ALA A 118 -1.02 3.65 3.20
C ALA A 118 -0.08 3.97 4.38
N THR A 119 0.07 5.27 4.68
CA THR A 119 0.96 5.80 5.74
C THR A 119 0.50 5.45 7.15
N GLY A 120 -0.67 4.83 7.32
CA GLY A 120 -1.28 4.66 8.63
C GLY A 120 -1.49 6.02 9.31
N LEU A 121 -1.12 6.12 10.59
CA LEU A 121 -1.29 7.35 11.38
C LEU A 121 -0.28 8.46 11.03
N GLY A 122 0.73 8.20 10.19
CA GLY A 122 1.77 9.18 9.91
C GLY A 122 3.05 8.59 9.36
N THR A 123 4.09 9.41 9.28
CA THR A 123 5.43 8.97 8.85
C THR A 123 6.33 8.86 10.07
N PHE A 124 7.13 7.80 10.14
CA PHE A 124 8.13 7.68 11.19
C PHE A 124 9.27 8.65 10.91
N VAL A 125 9.67 9.40 11.93
CA VAL A 125 10.79 10.35 11.81
C VAL A 125 12.09 9.61 12.14
N PRO A 126 13.07 9.59 11.22
CA PRO A 126 14.39 9.05 11.53
C PRO A 126 15.07 9.88 12.63
N GLY A 127 15.47 9.22 13.72
CA GLY A 127 16.17 9.87 14.84
C GLY A 127 16.79 8.86 15.79
N ALA A 128 17.74 9.29 16.63
CA ALA A 128 18.45 8.42 17.59
C ALA A 128 17.61 8.03 18.83
N GLY A 129 16.37 8.51 18.93
CA GLY A 129 15.48 8.33 20.09
C GLY A 129 14.38 7.29 19.89
N GLU A 130 13.37 7.33 20.75
CA GLU A 130 12.17 6.50 20.58
C GLU A 130 11.46 6.82 19.25
N PRO A 131 10.93 5.81 18.54
CA PRO A 131 10.22 6.03 17.29
C PRO A 131 9.03 6.97 17.50
N SER A 132 9.04 8.13 16.84
CA SER A 132 7.92 9.07 16.81
C SER A 132 7.21 9.03 15.46
N LEU A 133 5.89 9.21 15.51
CA LEU A 133 5.04 9.43 14.34
C LEU A 133 4.76 10.92 14.22
N GLU A 134 5.05 11.48 13.06
CA GLU A 134 4.54 12.80 12.69
C GLU A 134 3.38 12.60 11.73
N ALA A 135 2.42 13.53 11.74
CA ALA A 135 1.51 13.70 10.61
C ALA A 135 2.44 13.86 9.40
N GLY A 136 2.55 12.81 8.57
CA GLY A 136 3.63 12.65 7.60
C GLY A 136 3.69 13.80 6.59
N PRO A 137 4.50 13.79 5.52
CA PRO A 137 4.61 14.88 4.52
C PRO A 137 3.27 15.28 3.85
N ALA A 138 2.25 14.45 4.06
CA ALA A 138 0.82 14.66 4.00
C ALA A 138 0.26 16.11 4.06
N PRO A 139 0.59 17.04 4.99
CA PRO A 139 -0.12 18.31 5.11
C PRO A 139 0.08 19.25 3.92
N ALA A 140 1.06 18.97 3.04
CA ALA A 140 1.23 19.70 1.77
C ALA A 140 0.45 19.10 0.59
N TRP A 141 -0.14 17.90 0.73
CA TRP A 141 -0.87 17.29 -0.38
C TRP A 141 -2.27 17.91 -0.50
N PRO A 142 -2.70 18.33 -1.70
CA PRO A 142 -3.99 19.00 -1.91
C PRO A 142 -5.16 18.00 -1.89
N LEU A 143 -5.23 17.16 -0.87
CA LEU A 143 -6.27 16.15 -0.66
C LEU A 143 -7.18 16.57 0.49
N GLU A 144 -8.47 16.28 0.37
CA GLU A 144 -9.44 16.52 1.43
C GLU A 144 -9.16 15.65 2.67
N ARG A 145 -9.40 16.21 3.86
CA ARG A 145 -8.99 15.62 5.15
C ARG A 145 -10.04 15.75 6.24
N SER A 146 -10.03 14.78 7.15
CA SER A 146 -10.73 14.80 8.44
C SER A 146 -9.71 14.53 9.54
N GLY A 147 -9.26 15.60 10.21
CA GLY A 147 -8.04 15.55 11.03
C GLY A 147 -6.82 15.20 10.16
N ASP A 148 -6.00 14.25 10.61
CA ASP A 148 -4.80 13.81 9.89
C ASP A 148 -5.08 12.79 8.77
N ALA A 149 -6.31 12.26 8.69
CA ALA A 149 -6.69 11.22 7.74
C ALA A 149 -7.29 11.81 6.46
N PHE A 150 -7.02 11.16 5.33
CA PHE A 150 -7.55 11.53 4.01
C PHE A 150 -8.99 11.07 3.85
N ILE A 151 -9.88 11.97 3.43
CA ILE A 151 -11.27 11.61 3.14
C ILE A 151 -11.29 10.78 1.85
N VAL A 152 -12.01 9.67 1.89
CA VAL A 152 -12.19 8.78 0.74
C VAL A 152 -13.65 8.36 0.58
N ASP A 153 -14.02 7.93 -0.62
CA ASP A 153 -15.30 7.25 -0.82
C ASP A 153 -15.23 5.79 -0.29
N PRO A 154 -16.27 5.29 0.40
CA PRO A 154 -16.22 3.94 0.96
C PRO A 154 -16.45 2.81 -0.07
N GLU A 155 -16.75 3.13 -1.33
CA GLU A 155 -16.94 2.12 -2.40
C GLU A 155 -15.59 1.74 -3.05
N ARG A 156 -14.65 2.68 -3.14
CA ARG A 156 -13.40 2.57 -3.91
C ARG A 156 -12.18 2.97 -3.12
N PHE A 157 -12.35 3.69 -2.02
CA PHE A 157 -11.27 4.28 -1.23
C PHE A 157 -10.41 5.26 -2.05
N GLU A 158 -11.03 5.93 -3.02
CA GLU A 158 -10.42 6.98 -3.83
C GLU A 158 -10.56 8.33 -3.09
N THR A 159 -9.54 9.15 -3.18
CA THR A 159 -9.51 10.48 -2.56
C THR A 159 -10.19 11.52 -3.46
N SER A 160 -10.19 12.79 -3.05
CA SER A 160 -10.64 13.91 -3.89
C SER A 160 -9.83 14.08 -5.20
N GLN A 161 -8.64 13.46 -5.30
CA GLN A 161 -7.84 13.41 -6.52
C GLN A 161 -8.02 12.06 -7.23
N PRO A 162 -8.62 12.03 -8.43
CA PRO A 162 -8.73 10.81 -9.23
C PRO A 162 -7.37 10.16 -9.48
N GLY A 163 -7.29 8.84 -9.31
CA GLY A 163 -6.04 8.07 -9.40
C GLY A 163 -5.17 8.10 -8.14
N VAL A 164 -5.62 8.76 -7.07
CA VAL A 164 -4.99 8.71 -5.74
C VAL A 164 -5.97 8.10 -4.73
N PHE A 165 -5.54 7.02 -4.09
CA PHE A 165 -6.32 6.24 -3.13
C PHE A 165 -5.72 6.35 -1.73
N ALA A 166 -6.51 6.14 -0.68
CA ALA A 166 -6.00 6.03 0.67
C ALA A 166 -6.64 4.85 1.42
N ILE A 167 -5.82 4.08 2.14
CA ILE A 167 -6.23 2.83 2.82
C ILE A 167 -5.55 2.71 4.19
N GLY A 168 -6.10 1.84 5.04
CA GLY A 168 -5.63 1.64 6.40
C GLY A 168 -5.91 2.88 7.26
N ASP A 169 -5.11 3.10 8.31
CA ASP A 169 -5.35 4.22 9.23
C ASP A 169 -5.11 5.60 8.59
N ALA A 170 -4.59 5.64 7.36
CA ALA A 170 -4.41 6.88 6.60
C ALA A 170 -5.74 7.48 6.12
N CYS A 171 -6.82 6.72 6.03
CA CYS A 171 -8.08 7.17 5.43
C CYS A 171 -9.21 7.38 6.44
N HIS A 172 -10.19 8.17 6.03
CA HIS A 172 -11.41 8.47 6.77
C HIS A 172 -12.64 8.32 5.88
N TYR A 173 -13.68 7.71 6.43
CA TYR A 173 -15.04 7.64 5.90
C TYR A 173 -16.00 7.37 7.07
N PRO A 174 -17.32 7.65 6.94
CA PRO A 174 -18.29 7.37 8.00
C PRO A 174 -18.25 5.90 8.43
N GLY A 175 -18.05 5.64 9.73
CA GLY A 175 -17.95 4.29 10.28
C GLY A 175 -16.56 3.65 10.20
N LYS A 176 -15.51 4.38 9.79
CA LYS A 176 -14.12 3.91 9.80
C LYS A 176 -13.73 3.34 11.17
N LEU A 177 -13.23 2.11 11.17
CA LEU A 177 -12.50 1.51 12.28
C LEU A 177 -11.01 1.44 11.93
N ARG A 178 -10.16 1.85 12.88
CA ARG A 178 -8.68 1.82 12.74
C ARG A 178 -8.15 0.45 13.13
N LEU A 179 -8.42 -0.52 12.27
CA LEU A 179 -8.07 -1.90 12.49
C LEU A 179 -7.45 -2.49 11.21
N ILE A 180 -6.51 -3.42 11.37
CA ILE A 180 -5.82 -4.09 10.26
C ILE A 180 -6.81 -4.77 9.31
N LEU A 181 -7.82 -5.45 9.86
CA LEU A 181 -8.84 -6.15 9.07
C LEU A 181 -9.71 -5.21 8.21
N SER A 182 -9.96 -3.97 8.66
CA SER A 182 -10.65 -2.95 7.87
C SER A 182 -9.75 -2.53 6.72
N GLY A 183 -8.47 -2.28 6.98
CA GLY A 183 -7.47 -2.02 5.93
C GLY A 183 -7.41 -3.12 4.86
N PHE A 184 -7.51 -4.40 5.25
CA PHE A 184 -7.55 -5.50 4.28
C PHE A 184 -8.82 -5.49 3.42
N HIS A 185 -9.98 -5.17 3.99
CA HIS A 185 -11.20 -4.95 3.22
C HIS A 185 -11.06 -3.75 2.26
N GLU A 186 -10.47 -2.66 2.75
CA GLU A 186 -10.28 -1.42 1.98
C GLU A 186 -9.44 -1.69 0.73
N VAL A 187 -8.34 -2.42 0.90
CA VAL A 187 -7.50 -2.88 -0.20
C VAL A 187 -8.30 -3.64 -1.27
N ALA A 188 -9.20 -4.53 -0.86
CA ALA A 188 -9.93 -5.39 -1.79
C ALA A 188 -10.82 -4.58 -2.75
N LEU A 189 -11.52 -3.55 -2.24
CA LEU A 189 -12.32 -2.66 -3.09
C LEU A 189 -11.47 -1.68 -3.88
N MET A 190 -10.44 -1.08 -3.25
CA MET A 190 -9.48 -0.20 -3.90
C MET A 190 -8.86 -0.86 -5.13
N THR A 191 -8.48 -2.13 -5.01
CA THR A 191 -7.89 -2.90 -6.12
C THR A 191 -8.82 -2.96 -7.33
N GLN A 192 -10.14 -3.04 -7.15
CA GLN A 192 -11.08 -3.03 -8.28
C GLN A 192 -11.14 -1.67 -8.98
N ALA A 193 -11.00 -0.57 -8.22
CA ALA A 193 -10.93 0.76 -8.79
C ALA A 193 -9.61 0.99 -9.54
N VAL A 194 -8.48 0.66 -8.93
CA VAL A 194 -7.15 0.75 -9.56
C VAL A 194 -7.07 -0.07 -10.84
N ARG A 195 -7.66 -1.26 -10.85
CA ARG A 195 -7.72 -2.12 -12.03
C ARG A 195 -8.42 -1.44 -13.21
N ARG A 196 -9.50 -0.69 -12.98
CA ARG A 196 -10.22 0.02 -14.05
C ARG A 196 -9.35 1.10 -14.70
N ILE A 197 -8.46 1.71 -13.93
CA ILE A 197 -7.49 2.71 -14.41
C ILE A 197 -6.34 2.03 -15.15
N CYS A 198 -5.73 1.00 -14.56
CA CYS A 198 -4.51 0.40 -15.10
C CYS A 198 -4.74 -0.58 -16.26
N LEU A 199 -5.92 -1.20 -16.33
CA LEU A 199 -6.25 -2.23 -17.32
C LEU A 199 -7.59 -1.91 -18.03
N PRO A 200 -7.67 -0.78 -18.78
CA PRO A 200 -8.91 -0.39 -19.45
C PRO A 200 -9.32 -1.45 -20.49
N GLY A 201 -10.58 -1.88 -20.45
CA GLY A 201 -11.11 -2.93 -21.33
C GLY A 201 -10.88 -4.37 -20.87
N GLY A 202 -10.21 -4.60 -19.74
CA GLY A 202 -10.05 -5.93 -19.17
C GLY A 202 -11.39 -6.53 -18.69
N ARG A 203 -11.65 -7.82 -18.99
CA ARG A 203 -12.88 -8.53 -18.56
C ARG A 203 -13.01 -8.56 -17.03
N SER A 204 -14.06 -7.94 -16.49
CA SER A 204 -14.31 -7.80 -15.05
C SER A 204 -14.98 -9.03 -14.41
N THR A 205 -14.38 -10.21 -14.52
CA THR A 205 -14.82 -11.37 -13.71
C THR A 205 -13.98 -11.46 -12.45
N LEU A 206 -14.64 -11.39 -11.29
CA LEU A 206 -14.03 -11.76 -10.02
C LEU A 206 -13.72 -13.26 -10.07
N GLU A 207 -12.49 -13.61 -9.74
CA GLU A 207 -12.02 -14.99 -9.67
C GLU A 207 -11.59 -15.28 -8.23
N TYR A 208 -11.82 -16.52 -7.78
CA TYR A 208 -11.42 -16.95 -6.45
C TYR A 208 -10.06 -17.65 -6.51
N THR A 209 -9.18 -17.34 -5.57
CA THR A 209 -7.82 -17.91 -5.47
C THR A 209 -7.83 -19.44 -5.38
N THR A 210 -8.88 -20.01 -4.80
CA THR A 210 -9.04 -21.45 -4.59
C THR A 210 -9.39 -22.23 -5.87
N SER A 211 -10.13 -21.62 -6.80
CA SER A 211 -10.66 -22.30 -7.99
C SER A 211 -10.07 -21.81 -9.31
N SER A 212 -9.48 -20.61 -9.36
CA SER A 212 -8.84 -20.10 -10.58
C SER A 212 -7.43 -20.64 -10.75
N SER A 213 -7.22 -21.46 -11.79
CA SER A 213 -5.88 -21.91 -12.20
C SER A 213 -4.97 -20.75 -12.61
N ARG A 214 -5.54 -19.69 -13.19
CA ARG A 214 -4.81 -18.47 -13.56
C ARG A 214 -4.26 -17.75 -12.33
N LEU A 215 -5.08 -17.58 -11.28
CA LEU A 215 -4.63 -16.95 -10.04
C LEU A 215 -3.61 -17.83 -9.31
N LYS A 216 -3.85 -19.15 -9.23
CA LYS A 216 -2.86 -20.10 -8.67
C LYS A 216 -1.52 -20.00 -9.36
N LYS A 217 -1.48 -19.96 -10.70
CA LYS A 217 -0.24 -19.79 -11.45
C LYS A 217 0.51 -18.48 -11.09
N ARG A 218 -0.21 -17.40 -10.79
CA ARG A 218 0.44 -16.14 -10.34
C ARG A 218 0.98 -16.23 -8.91
N ILE A 219 0.25 -16.90 -8.02
CA ILE A 219 0.62 -17.05 -6.60
C ILE A 219 1.76 -18.07 -6.45
N GLU A 220 1.65 -19.22 -7.10
CA GLU A 220 2.58 -20.35 -6.94
C GLU A 220 3.71 -20.31 -7.96
N GLY A 221 3.40 -19.95 -9.23
CA GLY A 221 4.33 -20.03 -10.35
C GLY A 221 5.37 -18.90 -10.44
N ALA A 222 5.29 -17.88 -9.59
CA ALA A 222 6.38 -16.91 -9.47
C ALA A 222 7.54 -17.41 -8.59
N SER A 223 7.35 -18.53 -7.88
CA SER A 223 8.41 -19.16 -7.09
C SER A 223 9.31 -20.10 -7.91
N SER A 224 8.92 -20.47 -9.14
CA SER A 224 9.62 -21.47 -9.97
C SER A 224 10.59 -20.89 -11.01
N ALA A 225 10.95 -19.61 -10.92
CA ALA A 225 11.93 -18.96 -11.82
C ALA A 225 13.33 -18.79 -11.19
N LYS A 226 13.61 -19.48 -10.08
CA LYS A 226 14.92 -19.56 -9.44
C LYS A 226 15.34 -21.02 -9.26
N GLU A 227 15.66 -21.69 -10.36
CA GLU A 227 16.58 -22.83 -10.42
C GLU A 227 17.52 -22.66 -11.61
#